data_AF-A0A2M8NYP8-F1
#
_entry.id   AF-A0A2M8NYP8-F1
#
_cell.length_a   1.000
_cell.length_b   1.000
_cell.length_c   1.000
_cell.angle_alpha   90.00
_cell.angle_beta   90.00
_cell.angle_gamma   90.00
#
_symmetry.space_group_name_H-M   'P 1'
#
loop_
_entity.id
_entity.type
_entity.pdbx_description
1 polymer ?
#
loop_
_entity_poly.entity_id
_entity_poly.type
_entity_poly.pdbx_seq_one_letter_code
_entity_poly.pdbx_strand_id
1 'polypeptide(L)' 'MHIAQNWRLKGQRYALKAIRCEACQTVYFPPRLVCPACRERAAEAPVAVKIGAEAVRVSR' A
#
# COMPACT_ATOMS: atom_id res chain seq x y z
N MET A 1 -1.03 4.10 24.16
CA MET A 1 -0.03 4.99 23.53
C MET A 1 0.95 4.14 22.71
N HIS A 2 0.84 4.08 21.37
CA HIS A 2 1.63 3.16 20.52
C HIS A 2 2.84 3.84 19.83
N ILE A 3 3.80 4.30 20.64
CA ILE A 3 4.96 5.09 20.16
C ILE A 3 5.78 4.31 19.11
N ALA A 4 6.15 3.07 19.43
CA ALA A 4 6.97 2.24 18.53
C ALA A 4 6.27 1.91 17.20
N GLN A 5 4.95 1.69 17.23
CA GLN A 5 4.17 1.43 16.01
C GLN A 5 4.12 2.67 15.13
N ASN A 6 3.85 3.84 15.72
CA ASN A 6 3.79 5.10 15.00
C ASN A 6 5.13 5.44 14.34
N TRP A 7 6.25 5.19 15.01
CA TRP A 7 7.59 5.38 14.45
C TRP A 7 7.83 4.48 13.22
N ARG A 8 7.55 3.18 13.32
CA ARG A 8 7.73 2.22 12.21
C ARG A 8 6.85 2.55 11.00
N LEU A 9 5.59 2.97 11.23
CA LEU A 9 4.63 3.23 10.16
C LEU A 9 4.69 4.67 9.62
N LYS A 10 5.53 5.55 10.21
CA LYS A 10 5.64 6.97 9.85
C LYS A 10 5.90 7.17 8.36
N GLY A 11 6.88 6.43 7.81
CA GLY A 11 7.33 6.59 6.43
C GLY A 11 6.25 6.25 5.40
N GLN A 12 5.54 5.13 5.58
CA GLN A 12 4.47 4.74 4.66
C GLN A 12 3.24 5.64 4.78
N ARG A 13 2.87 6.08 6.00
CA ARG A 13 1.68 6.91 6.24
C ARG A 13 1.84 8.32 5.69
N TYR A 14 2.96 8.97 5.96
CA TYR A 14 3.16 10.36 5.55
C TYR A 14 3.52 10.53 4.08
N ALA A 15 4.21 9.55 3.48
CA ALA A 15 4.48 9.56 2.05
C ALA A 15 3.39 8.86 1.21
N LEU A 16 2.29 8.40 1.84
CA LEU A 16 1.20 7.66 1.19
C LEU A 16 1.71 6.57 0.24
N LYS A 17 2.68 5.80 0.74
CA LYS A 17 3.27 4.69 -0.02
C LYS A 17 2.27 3.54 -0.06
N ALA A 18 1.82 3.16 -1.24
CA ALA A 18 0.99 1.99 -1.44
C ALA A 18 1.75 0.97 -2.29
N ILE A 19 1.15 -0.18 -2.51
CA ILE A 19 1.71 -1.20 -3.41
C ILE A 19 0.65 -1.57 -4.44
N ARG A 20 1.07 -1.74 -5.69
CA ARG A 20 0.21 -2.24 -6.76
C ARG A 20 0.52 -3.72 -6.97
N CYS A 21 -0.51 -4.57 -6.97
CA CYS A 21 -0.35 -5.97 -7.34
C CYS A 21 -0.22 -6.09 -8.87
N GLU A 22 0.72 -6.89 -9.35
CA GLU A 22 0.93 -7.08 -10.79
C GLU A 22 -0.16 -7.92 -11.45
N ALA A 23 -0.75 -8.87 -10.72
CA ALA A 23 -1.77 -9.77 -11.24
C ALA A 23 -3.17 -9.14 -11.33
N CYS A 24 -3.65 -8.55 -10.22
CA CYS A 24 -4.98 -7.97 -10.17
C CYS A 24 -5.00 -6.45 -10.33
N GLN A 25 -3.83 -5.82 -10.50
CA GLN A 25 -3.66 -4.37 -10.72
C GLN A 25 -4.26 -3.48 -9.60
N THR A 26 -4.66 -4.10 -8.48
CA THR A 26 -5.26 -3.42 -7.34
C THR A 26 -4.17 -2.77 -6.50
N VAL A 27 -4.45 -1.58 -5.98
CA VAL A 27 -3.51 -0.83 -5.15
C VAL A 27 -3.96 -0.91 -3.69
N TYR A 28 -3.01 -1.22 -2.81
CA TYR A 28 -3.25 -1.43 -1.40
C TYR A 28 -2.45 -0.44 -0.56
N PHE A 29 -3.15 0.22 0.36
CA PHE A 29 -2.59 1.03 1.42
C PHE A 29 -3.16 0.53 2.76
N PRO A 30 -2.36 0.10 3.74
CA PRO A 30 -0.89 0.05 3.79
C PRO A 30 -0.24 -0.93 2.76
N PRO A 31 1.04 -0.75 2.39
CA PRO A 31 1.74 -1.64 1.48
C PRO A 31 1.97 -3.01 2.13
N ARG A 32 1.69 -4.08 1.38
CA ARG A 32 1.82 -5.48 1.81
C ARG A 32 2.51 -6.30 0.73
N LEU A 33 3.35 -7.25 1.12
CA LEU A 33 4.05 -8.15 0.17
C LEU A 33 3.13 -9.20 -0.47
N VAL A 34 1.99 -9.48 0.16
CA VAL A 34 1.00 -10.46 -0.33
C VAL A 34 -0.31 -9.74 -0.59
N CYS A 35 -0.85 -9.92 -1.79
CA CYS A 35 -2.13 -9.35 -2.18
C CYS A 35 -3.29 -10.09 -1.49
N PRO A 36 -4.22 -9.42 -0.79
CA PRO A 36 -5.35 -10.10 -0.14
C PRO A 36 -6.39 -10.63 -1.15
N ALA A 37 -6.45 -10.10 -2.37
CA ALA A 37 -7.40 -10.55 -3.39
C ALA A 37 -6.95 -11.83 -4.11
N CYS A 38 -5.73 -11.83 -4.66
CA CYS A 38 -5.21 -12.97 -5.43
C CYS A 38 -4.22 -13.86 -4.67
N ARG A 39 -3.75 -13.45 -3.48
CA ARG A 39 -2.73 -14.14 -2.66
C ARG A 39 -1.37 -14.31 -3.33
N GLU A 40 -1.16 -13.68 -4.48
CA GLU A 40 0.13 -13.64 -5.15
C GLU A 40 1.04 -12.56 -4.54
N ARG A 41 2.33 -12.64 -4.84
CA ARG A 41 3.32 -11.64 -4.44
C ARG A 41 2.99 -10.31 -5.12
N ALA A 42 2.92 -9.26 -4.30
CA ALA A 42 2.87 -7.89 -4.78
C ALA A 42 4.28 -7.43 -5.18
N ALA A 43 4.37 -6.34 -5.94
CA ALA A 43 5.64 -5.79 -6.42
C ALA A 43 6.64 -5.55 -5.27
N GLU A 44 7.93 -5.69 -5.55
CA GLU A 44 8.97 -5.68 -4.52
C GLU A 44 9.16 -4.31 -3.83
N ALA A 45 8.72 -3.22 -4.47
CA ALA A 45 8.85 -1.86 -3.96
C ALA A 45 7.51 -1.12 -3.83
N PRO A 46 7.23 -0.46 -2.68
CA PRO A 46 6.03 0.37 -2.53
C PRO A 46 6.18 1.69 -3.29
N VAL A 47 5.15 2.05 -4.05
CA VAL A 47 5.08 3.22 -4.92
C VAL A 47 4.34 4.35 -4.19
N ALA A 48 4.78 5.61 -4.37
CA ALA A 48 4.04 6.76 -3.87
C ALA A 48 2.74 6.93 -4.68
N VAL A 49 1.59 6.90 -4.00
CA VAL A 49 0.30 7.11 -4.66
C VAL A 49 -0.02 8.60 -4.64
N LYS A 50 -0.24 9.18 -5.83
CA LYS A 50 -0.82 10.52 -5.95
C LYS A 50 -2.33 10.41 -5.76
N ILE A 51 -2.85 10.96 -4.67
CA ILE A 51 -4.29 11.17 -4.50
C ILE A 51 -4.66 12.30 -5.46
N GLY A 52 -5.26 12.01 -6.62
CA GLY A 52 -5.73 13.11 -7.47
C GLY A 52 -5.96 12.88 -8.97
N ALA A 53 -5.95 11.66 -9.51
CA ALA A 53 -6.26 11.51 -10.95
C ALA A 53 -7.14 10.31 -11.31
N GLU A 54 -7.14 9.23 -10.53
CA GLU A 54 -7.91 8.03 -10.88
C GLU A 54 -8.49 7.38 -9.63
N ALA A 55 -9.75 6.93 -9.71
CA ALA A 55 -10.45 6.26 -8.62
C ALA A 55 -9.83 4.88 -8.37
N VAL A 56 -8.70 4.87 -7.69
CA VAL A 56 -8.03 3.64 -7.28
C VAL A 56 -8.85 3.00 -6.17
N ARG A 57 -9.39 1.80 -6.42
CA ARG A 57 -10.07 1.00 -5.38
C ARG A 57 -9.08 0.64 -4.28
N VAL A 58 -9.02 1.46 -3.24
CA VAL A 58 -8.32 1.14 -2.00
C VAL A 58 -9.22 0.16 -1.25
N SER A 59 -8.92 -1.13 -1.32
CA SER A 59 -9.59 -2.07 -0.40
C SER A 59 -9.16 -1.74 1.03
N ARG A 60 -10.11 -1.74 1.97
CA ARG A 60 -9.84 -1.52 3.40
C ARG A 60 -8.81 -2.52 3.96
#